data_AF-A0A7M7T828-F1
#
_entry.id   AF-A0A7M7T828-F1
#
_cell.length_a   1.000
_cell.length_b   1.000
_cell.length_c   1.000
_cell.angle_alpha   90.00
_cell.angle_beta   90.00
_cell.angle_gamma   90.00
#
_symmetry.space_group_name_H-M   'P 1'
#
loop_
_entity.id
_entity.type
_entity.pdbx_description
1 polymer ?
#
loop_
_entity_poly.entity_id
_entity_poly.type
_entity_poly.pdbx_seq_one_letter_code
_entity_poly.pdbx_strand_id
1 'polypeptide(L)'
;MCIQLIQRLPENLKYFRKLKTLSPVVCLSPKRSKFEDLPFLEVFANKAEFGLLEKQYNKLLNINWSETLSGKELADAHTFWAKVYVFENAGGKFIFRELATFVLTLLSMPSTNAVVERVFSVMNSVRTKFRNRMLLKPLDSILRIRTCCRNFIPSKEMLKDFNAKVLYSDKYETDEESKKQSQKDRMQNWLR
;
A
#
# COMPACT_ATOMS: atom_id res chain seq x y z
N MET A 1 13.28 0.56 15.70
CA MET A 1 11.92 0.02 15.45
C MET A 1 11.05 0.38 16.65
N CYS A 2 9.99 1.16 16.49
CA CYS A 2 9.18 1.69 17.60
C CYS A 2 8.43 0.56 18.34
N ILE A 3 8.50 0.54 19.67
CA ILE A 3 7.89 -0.47 20.57
C ILE A 3 6.38 -0.65 20.30
N GLN A 4 5.71 0.43 19.91
CA GLN A 4 4.29 0.46 19.57
C GLN A 4 3.90 -0.32 18.30
N LEU A 5 4.86 -0.59 17.39
CA LEU A 5 4.65 -1.46 16.23
C LEU A 5 4.66 -2.94 16.61
N ILE A 6 5.43 -3.31 17.65
CA ILE A 6 5.57 -4.69 18.11
C ILE A 6 4.28 -5.18 18.78
N GLN A 7 3.57 -4.30 19.50
CA GLN A 7 2.32 -4.63 20.20
C GLN A 7 1.10 -4.79 19.27
N ARG A 8 1.17 -4.33 18.02
CA ARG A 8 0.04 -4.30 17.07
C ARG A 8 0.07 -5.39 16.01
N LEU A 9 1.05 -6.28 16.05
CA LEU A 9 1.19 -7.32 15.03
C LEU A 9 0.27 -8.51 15.36
N PRO A 10 -0.59 -8.96 14.42
CA PRO A 10 -1.50 -10.08 14.65
C PRO A 10 -0.76 -11.43 14.79
N GLU A 11 -1.45 -12.48 15.23
CA GLU A 11 -0.91 -13.85 15.46
C GLU A 11 -0.20 -14.48 14.24
N ASN A 12 -0.50 -13.97 13.04
CA ASN A 12 0.18 -14.30 11.78
C ASN A 12 1.62 -13.78 11.68
N LEU A 13 2.13 -13.10 12.71
CA LEU A 13 3.54 -12.69 12.85
C LEU A 13 4.51 -13.84 12.58
N LYS A 14 4.15 -15.08 12.93
CA LYS A 14 4.99 -16.26 12.67
C LYS A 14 5.33 -16.40 11.18
N TYR A 15 4.37 -16.11 10.29
CA TYR A 15 4.58 -16.12 8.84
C TYR A 15 5.37 -14.90 8.35
N PHE A 16 5.14 -13.72 8.93
CA PHE A 16 5.92 -12.53 8.61
C PHE A 16 7.38 -12.63 9.10
N ARG A 17 7.64 -13.31 10.22
CA ARG A 17 9.01 -13.62 10.67
C ARG A 17 9.75 -14.49 9.66
N LYS A 18 9.03 -15.40 8.99
CA LYS A 18 9.61 -16.21 7.91
C LYS A 18 10.01 -15.36 6.69
N LEU A 19 9.43 -14.17 6.45
CA LEU A 19 9.93 -13.29 5.37
C LEU A 19 11.39 -12.86 5.57
N LYS A 20 11.91 -12.90 6.80
CA LYS A 20 13.33 -12.64 7.07
C LYS A 20 14.25 -13.63 6.34
N THR A 21 13.77 -14.82 6.00
CA THR A 21 14.55 -15.81 5.23
C THR A 21 14.84 -15.35 3.80
N LEU A 22 13.99 -14.46 3.27
CA LEU A 22 14.15 -13.85 1.94
C LEU A 22 15.13 -12.68 1.94
N SER A 23 15.68 -12.28 3.10
CA SER A 23 16.76 -11.28 3.13
C SER A 23 18.01 -11.82 2.44
N PRO A 24 18.78 -10.99 1.72
CA PRO A 24 19.93 -11.48 0.94
C PRO A 24 20.97 -12.18 1.83
N VAL A 25 21.19 -11.66 3.05
CA VAL A 25 22.10 -12.23 4.04
C VAL A 25 21.72 -13.67 4.42
N VAL A 26 20.43 -13.98 4.52
CA VAL A 26 19.96 -15.32 4.89
C VAL A 26 19.81 -16.21 3.66
N CYS A 27 19.24 -15.67 2.57
CA CYS A 27 18.95 -16.41 1.34
C CYS A 27 20.21 -16.84 0.57
N LEU A 28 21.29 -16.07 0.66
CA LEU A 28 22.60 -16.40 0.09
C LEU A 28 23.48 -17.21 1.05
N SER A 29 23.01 -17.47 2.28
CA SER A 29 23.80 -18.24 3.25
C SER A 29 23.69 -19.75 3.00
N PRO A 30 24.73 -20.54 3.36
CA PRO A 30 24.67 -22.00 3.31
C PRO A 30 23.60 -22.60 4.25
N LYS A 31 23.16 -21.85 5.26
CA LYS A 31 22.17 -22.27 6.27
C LYS A 31 20.74 -21.81 5.94
N ARG A 32 20.47 -21.44 4.69
CA ARG A 32 19.16 -20.96 4.25
C ARG A 32 18.08 -22.04 4.37
N SER A 33 16.83 -21.60 4.38
CA SER A 33 15.65 -22.46 4.36
C SER A 33 15.58 -23.30 3.08
N LYS A 34 15.02 -24.51 3.18
CA LYS A 34 14.64 -25.28 2.00
C LYS A 34 13.55 -24.55 1.21
N PHE A 35 13.44 -24.87 -0.07
CA PHE A 35 12.42 -24.28 -0.94
C PHE A 35 10.99 -24.50 -0.41
N GLU A 36 10.71 -25.71 0.08
CA GLU A 36 9.43 -26.10 0.67
C GLU A 36 9.06 -25.29 1.92
N ASP A 37 10.06 -24.78 2.65
CA ASP A 37 9.87 -24.00 3.87
C ASP A 37 9.64 -22.50 3.61
N LEU A 38 9.65 -22.08 2.34
CA LEU A 38 9.46 -20.68 1.98
C LEU A 38 8.06 -20.19 2.39
N PRO A 39 7.95 -18.97 2.94
CA PRO A 39 6.68 -18.44 3.40
C PRO A 39 5.71 -18.29 2.23
N PHE A 40 4.44 -18.64 2.46
CA PHE A 40 3.33 -18.41 1.52
C PHE A 40 3.51 -19.01 0.11
N LEU A 41 4.35 -20.04 -0.03
CA LEU A 41 4.58 -20.70 -1.32
C LEU A 41 3.28 -21.21 -1.95
N GLU A 42 2.44 -21.91 -1.17
CA GLU A 42 1.16 -22.44 -1.66
C GLU A 42 0.10 -21.38 -1.97
N VAL A 43 0.28 -20.16 -1.46
CA VAL A 43 -0.71 -19.07 -1.57
C VAL A 43 -0.40 -18.18 -2.78
N PHE A 44 0.88 -17.85 -3.00
CA PHE A 44 1.29 -16.90 -4.03
C PHE A 44 2.01 -17.53 -5.22
N ALA A 45 2.52 -18.76 -5.10
CA ALA A 45 3.12 -19.45 -6.24
C ALA A 45 2.14 -20.45 -6.85
N ASN A 46 2.15 -20.53 -8.18
CA ASN A 46 1.40 -21.55 -8.89
C ASN A 46 2.10 -22.91 -8.71
N LYS A 47 1.37 -23.94 -8.28
CA LYS A 47 1.91 -25.31 -8.09
C LYS A 47 2.60 -25.86 -9.34
N ALA A 48 2.13 -25.48 -10.54
CA ALA A 48 2.76 -25.88 -11.80
C ALA A 48 4.19 -25.31 -11.97
N GLU A 49 4.50 -24.19 -11.31
CA GLU A 49 5.78 -23.47 -11.42
C GLU A 49 6.77 -23.82 -10.31
N PHE A 50 6.39 -24.67 -9.35
CA PHE A 50 7.25 -25.03 -8.21
C PHE A 50 8.60 -25.58 -8.66
N GLY A 51 8.60 -26.47 -9.65
CA GLY A 51 9.85 -27.02 -10.19
C GLY A 51 10.74 -25.97 -10.86
N LEU A 52 10.16 -24.90 -11.43
CA LEU A 52 10.93 -23.79 -11.99
C LEU A 52 11.50 -22.89 -10.88
N LEU A 53 10.65 -22.52 -9.92
CA LEU A 53 11.01 -21.70 -8.76
C LEU A 53 12.11 -22.34 -7.92
N GLU A 54 12.03 -23.64 -7.67
CA GLU A 54 13.04 -24.39 -6.92
C GLU A 54 14.39 -24.40 -7.66
N LYS A 55 14.37 -24.64 -8.97
CA LYS A 55 15.58 -24.58 -9.81
C LYS A 55 16.24 -23.20 -9.73
N GLN A 56 15.45 -22.13 -9.82
CA GLN A 56 15.95 -20.76 -9.69
C GLN A 56 16.49 -20.47 -8.30
N TYR A 57 15.79 -20.92 -7.25
CA TYR A 57 16.20 -20.75 -5.87
C TYR A 57 17.54 -21.44 -5.60
N ASN A 58 17.74 -22.65 -6.11
CA ASN A 58 19.00 -23.39 -6.02
C ASN A 58 20.12 -22.73 -6.83
N LYS A 59 19.82 -22.27 -8.05
CA LYS A 59 20.79 -21.59 -8.90
C LYS A 59 21.27 -20.25 -8.33
N LEU A 60 20.50 -19.61 -7.46
CA LEU A 60 20.85 -18.33 -6.83
C LEU A 60 22.20 -18.36 -6.11
N LEU A 61 22.58 -19.50 -5.50
CA LEU A 61 23.86 -19.66 -4.79
C LEU A 61 25.07 -19.81 -5.71
N ASN A 62 24.84 -20.14 -6.99
CA ASN A 62 25.92 -20.37 -7.94
C ASN A 62 26.47 -19.05 -8.52
N ILE A 63 25.89 -17.91 -8.14
CA ILE A 63 26.28 -16.59 -8.63
C ILE A 63 27.01 -15.84 -7.53
N ASN A 64 28.15 -15.25 -7.88
CA ASN A 64 28.86 -14.35 -6.98
C ASN A 64 28.23 -12.96 -6.99
N TRP A 65 27.22 -12.77 -6.14
CA TRP A 65 26.51 -11.49 -6.03
C TRP A 65 27.39 -10.36 -5.49
N SER A 66 28.51 -10.67 -4.82
CA SER A 66 29.45 -9.65 -4.33
C SER A 66 30.23 -8.95 -5.44
N GLU A 67 30.41 -9.61 -6.59
CA GLU A 67 31.03 -9.01 -7.77
C GLU A 67 30.01 -8.23 -8.61
N THR A 68 28.73 -8.60 -8.53
CA THR A 68 27.66 -8.03 -9.36
C THR A 68 26.99 -6.82 -8.70
N LEU A 69 26.91 -6.79 -7.36
CA LEU A 69 26.14 -5.81 -6.62
C LEU A 69 27.00 -5.09 -5.58
N SER A 70 26.68 -3.82 -5.34
CA SER A 70 27.34 -3.05 -4.29
C SER A 70 26.91 -3.53 -2.89
N GLY A 71 27.79 -3.39 -1.88
CA GLY A 71 27.50 -3.84 -0.51
C GLY A 71 26.22 -3.24 0.12
N LYS A 72 25.78 -2.05 -0.32
CA LYS A 72 24.50 -1.46 0.09
C LYS A 72 23.29 -2.17 -0.54
N GLU A 73 23.40 -2.63 -1.79
CA GLU A 73 22.34 -3.34 -2.50
C GLU A 73 22.17 -4.76 -1.97
N LEU A 74 23.23 -5.36 -1.43
CA LEU A 74 23.19 -6.65 -0.74
C LEU A 74 22.57 -6.57 0.67
N ALA A 75 22.46 -5.37 1.25
CA ALA A 75 21.90 -5.19 2.58
C ALA A 75 20.37 -5.03 2.56
N ASP A 76 19.82 -4.43 1.50
CA ASP A 76 18.39 -4.18 1.37
C ASP A 76 17.70 -5.24 0.48
N ALA A 77 16.68 -5.90 1.02
CA ALA A 77 15.98 -6.95 0.32
C ALA A 77 15.22 -6.43 -0.92
N HIS A 78 14.63 -5.24 -0.86
CA HIS A 78 13.86 -4.70 -1.97
C HIS A 78 14.73 -4.41 -3.19
N THR A 79 15.86 -3.71 -2.98
CA THR A 79 16.83 -3.43 -4.04
C THR A 79 17.50 -4.69 -4.56
N PHE A 80 17.90 -5.62 -3.69
CA PHE A 80 18.46 -6.91 -4.11
C PHE A 80 17.52 -7.66 -5.05
N TRP A 81 16.27 -7.92 -4.63
CA TRP A 81 15.33 -8.70 -5.46
C TRP A 81 14.90 -7.96 -6.72
N ALA A 82 14.87 -6.63 -6.71
CA ALA A 82 14.70 -5.85 -7.93
C ALA A 82 15.85 -6.06 -8.92
N LYS A 83 17.09 -6.19 -8.46
CA LYS A 83 18.25 -6.50 -9.33
C LYS A 83 18.23 -7.93 -9.82
N VAL A 84 17.88 -8.89 -8.96
CA VAL A 84 17.70 -10.30 -9.33
C VAL A 84 16.63 -10.45 -10.42
N TYR A 85 15.57 -9.64 -10.37
CA TYR A 85 14.51 -9.64 -11.38
C TYR A 85 15.03 -9.29 -12.79
N VAL A 86 15.92 -8.31 -12.89
CA VAL A 86 16.52 -7.86 -14.17
C VAL A 86 17.80 -8.60 -14.52
N PHE A 87 18.20 -9.61 -13.73
CA PHE A 87 19.46 -10.32 -13.95
C PHE A 87 19.36 -11.24 -15.17
N GLU A 88 20.21 -10.97 -16.16
CA GLU A 88 20.30 -11.70 -17.43
C GLU A 88 21.56 -12.55 -17.48
N ASN A 89 21.50 -13.69 -18.17
CA ASN A 89 22.70 -14.43 -18.55
C ASN A 89 23.43 -13.75 -19.73
N ALA A 90 24.61 -14.27 -20.07
CA ALA A 90 25.35 -13.86 -21.27
C ALA A 90 24.57 -14.01 -22.60
N GLY A 91 23.44 -14.72 -22.58
CA GLY A 91 22.53 -14.88 -23.72
C GLY A 91 21.29 -13.97 -23.67
N GLY A 92 21.25 -12.95 -22.80
CA GLY A 92 20.14 -11.99 -22.70
C GLY A 92 18.83 -12.55 -22.14
N LYS A 93 18.86 -13.72 -21.49
CA LYS A 93 17.67 -14.35 -20.90
C LYS A 93 17.64 -14.12 -19.39
N PHE A 94 16.50 -13.64 -18.90
CA PHE A 94 16.23 -13.52 -17.47
C PHE A 94 16.21 -14.90 -16.80
N ILE A 95 17.07 -15.09 -15.80
CA ILE A 95 17.28 -16.40 -15.17
C ILE A 95 16.41 -16.60 -13.94
N PHE A 96 16.09 -15.52 -13.22
CA PHE A 96 15.45 -15.56 -11.89
C PHE A 96 14.11 -14.81 -11.85
N ARG A 97 13.48 -14.58 -13.00
CA ARG A 97 12.35 -13.66 -13.12
C ARG A 97 11.16 -14.11 -12.27
N GLU A 98 10.84 -15.39 -12.31
CA GLU A 98 9.71 -15.99 -11.62
C GLU A 98 9.94 -15.99 -10.10
N LEU A 99 11.14 -16.39 -9.65
CA LEU A 99 11.52 -16.32 -8.25
C LEU A 99 11.49 -14.89 -7.72
N ALA A 100 12.08 -13.95 -8.46
CA ALA A 100 12.10 -12.55 -8.06
C ALA A 100 10.68 -11.95 -8.04
N THR A 101 9.82 -12.31 -9.00
CA THR A 101 8.41 -11.90 -9.02
C THR A 101 7.67 -12.40 -7.78
N PHE A 102 7.83 -13.67 -7.44
CA PHE A 102 7.26 -14.25 -6.23
C PHE A 102 7.72 -13.49 -4.99
N VAL A 103 9.04 -13.32 -4.81
CA VAL A 103 9.57 -12.65 -3.62
C VAL A 103 9.16 -11.18 -3.54
N LEU A 104 9.21 -10.44 -4.66
CA LEU A 104 8.77 -9.05 -4.71
C LEU A 104 7.28 -8.91 -4.40
N THR A 105 6.44 -9.85 -4.86
CA THR A 105 5.02 -9.90 -4.51
C THR A 105 4.85 -10.06 -2.99
N LEU A 106 5.59 -10.97 -2.36
CA LEU A 106 5.57 -11.14 -0.91
C LEU A 106 6.05 -9.89 -0.16
N LEU A 107 7.13 -9.26 -0.63
CA LEU A 107 7.69 -8.04 -0.03
C LEU A 107 6.77 -6.81 -0.23
N SER A 108 5.92 -6.83 -1.26
CA SER A 108 4.93 -5.77 -1.51
C SER A 108 3.68 -5.89 -0.62
N MET A 109 3.50 -7.02 0.07
CA MET A 109 2.35 -7.19 0.93
C MET A 109 2.38 -6.19 2.10
N PRO A 110 1.29 -5.44 2.33
CA PRO A 110 1.16 -4.59 3.50
C PRO A 110 1.07 -5.48 4.73
N SER A 111 2.20 -5.67 5.42
CA SER A 111 2.31 -6.58 6.56
C SER A 111 1.67 -6.06 7.86
N THR A 112 1.17 -4.82 7.87
CA THR A 112 0.71 -4.18 9.11
C THR A 112 -0.52 -3.29 8.93
N ASN A 113 -1.41 -3.37 9.92
CA ASN A 113 -2.51 -2.40 10.10
C ASN A 113 -2.00 -0.96 10.29
N ALA A 114 -0.70 -0.74 10.51
CA ALA A 114 -0.11 0.59 10.64
C ALA A 114 -0.30 1.46 9.38
N VAL A 115 -0.38 0.85 8.18
CA VAL A 115 -0.72 1.60 6.95
C VAL A 115 -2.16 2.11 7.03
N VAL A 116 -3.07 1.25 7.46
CA VAL A 116 -4.49 1.58 7.65
C VAL A 116 -4.66 2.62 8.76
N GLU A 117 -4.01 2.45 9.92
CA GLU A 117 -4.00 3.43 11.01
C GLU A 117 -3.43 4.79 10.58
N ARG A 118 -2.38 4.80 9.73
CA ARG A 118 -1.85 6.04 9.16
C ARG A 118 -2.90 6.74 8.29
N VAL A 119 -3.60 6.00 7.44
CA VAL A 119 -4.70 6.55 6.61
C VAL A 119 -5.83 7.08 7.51
N PHE A 120 -6.21 6.35 8.55
CA PHE A 120 -7.20 6.81 9.54
C PHE A 120 -6.75 8.06 10.30
N SER A 121 -5.47 8.17 10.65
CA SER A 121 -4.90 9.37 11.28
C SER A 121 -4.95 10.59 10.35
N VAL A 122 -4.61 10.40 9.08
CA VAL A 122 -4.75 11.45 8.05
C VAL A 122 -6.22 11.83 7.88
N MET A 123 -7.13 10.86 7.86
CA MET A 123 -8.57 11.10 7.79
C MET A 123 -9.09 11.90 8.99
N ASN A 124 -8.64 11.59 10.20
CA ASN A 124 -8.99 12.35 11.40
C ASN A 124 -8.43 13.78 11.36
N SER A 125 -7.31 14.00 10.67
CA SER A 125 -6.77 15.36 10.45
C SER A 125 -7.60 16.16 9.43
N VAL A 126 -8.17 15.48 8.42
CA VAL A 126 -9.07 16.11 7.43
C VAL A 126 -10.44 16.37 8.05
N ARG A 127 -10.99 15.40 8.78
CA ARG A 127 -12.23 15.51 9.56
C ARG A 127 -11.96 16.13 10.93
N THR A 128 -11.84 17.45 10.95
CA THR A 128 -11.80 18.20 12.21
C THR A 128 -13.20 18.25 12.86
N LYS A 129 -13.28 18.61 14.16
CA LYS A 129 -14.55 18.77 14.88
C LYS A 129 -15.55 19.66 14.12
N PHE A 130 -15.07 20.72 13.47
CA PHE A 130 -15.88 21.65 12.67
C PHE A 130 -16.26 21.12 11.27
N ARG A 131 -15.53 20.12 10.74
CA ARG A 131 -15.70 19.58 9.37
C ARG A 131 -16.09 18.10 9.35
N ASN A 132 -16.68 17.58 10.43
CA ASN A 132 -16.97 16.15 10.60
C ASN A 132 -18.02 15.59 9.61
N ARG A 133 -18.85 16.46 9.01
CA ARG A 133 -19.93 16.07 8.08
C ARG A 133 -19.59 16.24 6.59
N MET A 134 -18.31 16.28 6.23
CA MET A 134 -17.90 16.45 4.84
C MET A 134 -18.35 15.25 3.99
N LEU A 135 -18.85 15.53 2.79
CA LEU A 135 -19.26 14.51 1.82
C LEU A 135 -18.13 13.53 1.50
N LEU A 136 -18.49 12.28 1.19
CA LEU A 136 -17.53 11.21 0.95
C LEU A 136 -16.64 11.47 -0.28
N LYS A 137 -17.20 12.01 -1.37
CA LYS A 137 -16.45 12.26 -2.61
C LYS A 137 -15.32 13.29 -2.42
N PRO A 138 -15.55 14.48 -1.82
CA PRO A 138 -14.48 15.40 -1.47
C PRO A 138 -13.49 14.82 -0.45
N LEU A 139 -13.97 14.08 0.54
CA LEU A 139 -13.12 13.45 1.55
C LEU A 139 -12.14 12.45 0.91
N ASP A 140 -12.63 11.56 0.05
CA ASP A 140 -11.80 10.58 -0.68
C ASP A 140 -10.75 11.29 -1.55
N SER A 141 -11.15 12.34 -2.26
CA SER A 141 -10.26 13.13 -3.11
C SER A 141 -9.12 13.77 -2.30
N ILE A 142 -9.44 14.40 -1.16
CA ILE A 142 -8.46 15.02 -0.27
C ILE A 142 -7.54 13.96 0.36
N LEU A 143 -8.11 12.82 0.77
CA LEU A 143 -7.35 11.70 1.32
C LEU A 143 -6.32 11.18 0.32
N ARG A 144 -6.71 10.96 -0.95
CA ARG A 144 -5.80 10.53 -2.02
C ARG A 144 -4.67 11.53 -2.25
N ILE A 145 -4.98 12.82 -2.31
CA ILE A 145 -3.96 13.87 -2.49
C ILE A 145 -2.98 13.85 -1.31
N ARG A 146 -3.48 13.75 -0.07
CA ARG A 146 -2.65 13.74 1.15
C ARG A 146 -1.80 12.49 1.30
N THR A 147 -2.24 11.33 0.79
CA THR A 147 -1.50 10.07 0.90
C THR A 147 -0.52 9.86 -0.26
N CYS A 148 -0.85 10.31 -1.46
CA CYS A 148 -0.03 10.13 -2.66
C CYS A 148 1.01 11.25 -2.84
N CYS A 149 0.62 12.52 -2.62
CA CYS A 149 1.39 13.66 -3.07
C CYS A 149 1.89 14.51 -1.89
N ARG A 150 3.17 14.33 -1.52
CA ARG A 150 3.77 15.07 -0.39
C ARG A 150 3.96 16.56 -0.66
N ASN A 151 4.06 16.96 -1.93
CA ASN A 151 4.38 18.32 -2.36
C ASN A 151 3.25 18.98 -3.16
N PHE A 152 2.02 18.48 -3.03
CA PHE A 152 0.90 19.06 -3.75
C PHE A 152 0.57 20.46 -3.20
N ILE A 153 0.64 21.46 -4.07
CA ILE A 153 0.25 22.83 -3.77
C ILE A 153 -1.05 23.12 -4.53
N PRO A 154 -2.18 23.34 -3.84
CA PRO A 154 -3.45 23.64 -4.51
C PRO A 154 -3.38 24.97 -5.26
N SER A 155 -3.95 25.02 -6.45
CA SER A 155 -4.08 26.26 -7.22
C SER A 155 -5.10 27.20 -6.57
N LYS A 156 -5.03 28.49 -6.90
CA LYS A 156 -5.99 29.50 -6.40
C LYS A 156 -7.44 29.17 -6.80
N GLU A 157 -7.64 28.52 -7.94
CA GLU A 157 -8.95 28.10 -8.43
C GLU A 157 -9.50 26.93 -7.59
N MET A 158 -8.67 25.92 -7.31
CA MET A 158 -9.06 24.81 -6.43
C MET A 158 -9.46 25.26 -5.02
N LEU A 159 -8.82 26.32 -4.52
CA LEU A 159 -9.16 26.88 -3.21
C LEU A 159 -10.52 27.60 -3.22
N LYS A 160 -10.94 28.18 -4.36
CA LYS A 160 -12.28 28.80 -4.49
C LYS A 160 -13.40 27.76 -4.45
N ASP A 161 -13.13 26.58 -5.01
CA ASP A 161 -14.07 25.46 -5.02
C ASP A 161 -14.15 24.75 -3.66
N PHE A 162 -13.20 25.02 -2.76
CA PHE A 162 -13.18 24.49 -1.39
C PHE A 162 -14.11 25.29 -0.45
N ASN A 163 -15.40 25.36 -0.80
CA ASN A 163 -16.42 26.10 -0.06
C ASN A 163 -17.53 25.19 0.49
N ALA A 164 -18.34 25.72 1.41
CA ALA A 164 -19.36 24.93 2.10
C ALA A 164 -20.45 24.37 1.17
N LYS A 165 -20.79 25.09 0.08
CA LYS A 165 -21.80 24.66 -0.89
C LYS A 165 -21.38 23.39 -1.63
N VAL A 166 -20.10 23.30 -2.00
CA VAL A 166 -19.53 22.12 -2.68
C VAL A 166 -19.25 20.97 -1.69
N LEU A 167 -18.80 21.30 -0.47
CA LEU A 167 -18.40 20.29 0.52
C LEU A 167 -19.57 19.69 1.31
N TYR A 168 -20.73 20.34 1.32
CA TYR A 168 -21.92 19.97 2.10
C TYR A 168 -23.22 20.12 1.28
N SER A 169 -23.21 19.91 -0.03
CA SER A 169 -24.35 20.14 -0.93
C SER A 169 -25.66 19.50 -0.43
N ASP A 170 -25.60 18.30 0.14
CA ASP A 170 -26.77 17.59 0.69
C ASP A 170 -27.54 18.42 1.74
N LYS A 171 -26.84 19.28 2.50
CA LYS A 171 -27.49 20.17 3.46
C LYS A 171 -28.16 21.37 2.79
N TYR A 172 -27.55 21.90 1.73
CA TYR A 172 -28.09 23.05 1.01
C TYR A 172 -29.35 22.69 0.22
N GLU A 173 -29.42 21.48 -0.33
CA GLU A 173 -30.63 20.97 -0.98
C GLU A 173 -31.78 20.82 0.03
N THR A 174 -31.51 20.22 1.19
CA THR A 174 -32.51 20.04 2.25
C THR A 174 -32.98 21.38 2.87
N ASP A 175 -32.07 22.35 3.05
CA ASP A 175 -32.37 23.69 3.57
C ASP A 175 -33.12 24.58 2.55
N GLU A 176 -32.90 24.39 1.26
CA GLU A 176 -33.64 25.09 0.20
C GLU A 176 -35.05 24.51 0.00
N GLU A 177 -35.20 23.19 0.06
CA GLU A 177 -36.51 22.52 -0.04
C GLU A 177 -37.42 22.88 1.14
N SER A 178 -36.89 22.88 2.36
CA SER A 178 -37.62 23.28 3.56
C SER A 178 -38.04 24.76 3.55
N LYS A 179 -37.21 25.67 3.01
CA LYS A 179 -37.57 27.08 2.82
C LYS A 179 -38.65 27.28 1.75
N LYS A 180 -38.57 26.55 0.61
CA LYS A 180 -39.58 26.59 -0.45
C LYS A 180 -40.94 26.04 0.04
N GLN A 181 -40.92 25.00 0.86
CA GLN A 181 -42.13 24.44 1.45
C GLN A 181 -42.77 25.41 2.45
N SER A 182 -41.97 26.00 3.35
CA SER A 182 -42.46 27.01 4.30
C SER A 182 -43.04 28.25 3.60
N GLN A 183 -42.44 28.69 2.48
CA GLN A 183 -43.00 29.79 1.68
C GLN A 183 -44.32 29.40 0.98
N LYS A 184 -44.43 28.18 0.45
CA LYS A 184 -45.67 27.67 -0.14
C LYS A 184 -46.78 27.58 0.91
N ASP A 185 -46.48 27.06 2.10
CA ASP A 185 -47.43 26.93 3.21
C ASP A 185 -47.88 28.32 3.72
N ARG A 186 -46.97 29.31 3.75
CA ARG A 186 -47.31 30.70 4.09
C ARG A 186 -48.17 31.40 3.04
N MET A 187 -47.95 31.15 1.75
CA MET A 187 -48.83 31.68 0.68
C MET A 187 -50.20 31.00 0.68
N GLN A 188 -50.27 29.69 0.94
CA GLN A 188 -51.53 28.95 1.03
C GLN A 188 -52.40 29.43 2.19
N ASN A 189 -51.79 29.78 3.32
CA ASN A 189 -52.50 30.38 4.47
C ASN A 189 -52.94 31.83 4.24
N TRP A 190 -52.40 32.54 3.25
CA TRP A 190 -52.80 33.91 2.91
C TRP A 190 -53.97 33.96 1.91
N LEU A 191 -54.28 32.83 1.27
CA LEU A 191 -55.34 32.66 0.27
C LEU A 191 -56.63 32.04 0.84
N ARG A 192 -56.67 31.74 2.14
CA ARG A 192 -57.88 31.37 2.91
C ARG A 192 -58.34 32.57 3.73
#